data_AF-A0A2Z2MMF1-F1
#
_entry.id   AF-A0A2Z2MMF1-F1
#
_cell.length_a   1.000
_cell.length_b   1.000
_cell.length_c   1.000
_cell.angle_alpha   90.00
_cell.angle_beta   90.00
_cell.angle_gamma   90.00
#
_symmetry.space_group_name_H-M   'P 1'
#
loop_
_entity.id
_entity.type
_entity.pdbx_description
1 polymer ?
#
loop_
_entity_poly.entity_id
_entity_poly.type
_entity_poly.pdbx_seq_one_letter_code
_entity_poly.pdbx_strand_id
1 'polypeptide(L)'
;MGIVEIEASDITWWDILPEPFVVLILGQRGGGKTALGHLLLELFSDQGRRKPAYIIGFPMHKRHLLPDWITPLDELYFPDNSVVLLHEAHFYLHARRSMADQNVEIDKLITVSRHKNVDIIVETQQSFRLDRNIVAEVDALIFRVPELMQEKFERPEVRWITEMAKEAFKPYVEEYMVVQDGEVVGSFRRIKPEALKKAFIYGKNYVGMYPHDIPLPSYWSEEISRAYGELREDRVEKAASEDPLVALIVKDERYKKILQKALEVEKQLEEKGWSDFGWEAYEVGAIGSELVKLRKMGVVDVITKTNRHTHYRIIDPERVRKALEVVENLEWGR
;
A
#
# COMPACT_ATOMS: atom_id res chain seq x y z
N MET A 1 3.68 7.99 39.21
CA MET A 1 5.08 8.09 38.79
C MET A 1 5.30 9.49 38.25
N GLY A 2 6.39 10.15 38.65
CA GLY A 2 6.73 11.49 38.15
C GLY A 2 7.28 11.45 36.72
N ILE A 3 7.18 12.56 36.01
CA ILE A 3 7.86 12.75 34.72
C ILE A 3 9.35 12.91 35.03
N VAL A 4 10.19 12.10 34.39
CA VAL A 4 11.66 12.15 34.50
C VAL A 4 12.21 12.54 33.13
N GLU A 5 13.19 13.42 33.11
CA GLU A 5 13.89 13.83 31.88
C GLU A 5 14.87 12.73 31.46
N ILE A 6 14.91 12.42 30.16
CA ILE A 6 15.85 11.46 29.54
C ILE A 6 16.53 12.19 28.39
N GLU A 7 17.84 12.02 28.26
CA GLU A 7 18.60 12.61 27.15
C GLU A 7 18.23 11.96 25.82
N ALA A 8 18.07 12.79 24.79
CA ALA A 8 17.70 12.33 23.46
C ALA A 8 18.73 11.35 22.86
N SER A 9 20.01 11.48 23.27
CA SER A 9 21.09 10.58 22.86
C SER A 9 20.90 9.13 23.32
N ASP A 10 20.16 8.95 24.40
CA ASP A 10 20.02 7.65 25.06
C ASP A 10 18.84 6.85 24.50
N ILE A 11 18.01 7.48 23.66
CA ILE A 11 16.86 6.86 23.01
C ILE A 11 17.33 6.15 21.74
N THR A 12 17.07 4.85 21.67
CA THR A 12 17.39 4.01 20.51
C THR A 12 16.13 3.37 19.92
N TRP A 13 16.27 2.73 18.75
CA TRP A 13 15.17 1.95 18.16
C TRP A 13 14.64 0.84 19.08
N TRP A 14 15.47 0.32 19.98
CA TRP A 14 15.11 -0.74 20.93
C TRP A 14 14.16 -0.26 22.02
N ASP A 15 14.33 0.99 22.45
CA ASP A 15 13.47 1.63 23.45
C ASP A 15 12.10 1.98 22.83
N ILE A 16 12.15 2.44 21.58
CA ILE A 16 10.98 2.81 20.79
C ILE A 16 10.15 1.57 20.41
N LEU A 17 10.80 0.48 20.01
CA LEU A 17 10.18 -0.75 19.48
C LEU A 17 10.57 -1.98 20.32
N PRO A 18 9.90 -2.22 21.46
CA PRO A 18 10.08 -3.45 22.22
C PRO A 18 9.57 -4.65 21.41
N GLU A 19 10.34 -5.74 21.41
CA GLU A 19 9.95 -6.97 20.72
C GLU A 19 8.96 -7.82 21.56
N PRO A 20 8.05 -8.58 20.93
CA PRO A 20 7.76 -8.53 19.51
C PRO A 20 6.90 -7.30 19.15
N PHE A 21 7.13 -6.71 17.97
CA PHE A 21 6.33 -5.56 17.51
C PHE A 21 5.72 -5.74 16.12
N VAL A 22 4.68 -4.95 15.85
CA VAL A 22 4.19 -4.64 14.51
C VAL A 22 4.28 -3.14 14.28
N VAL A 23 5.07 -2.72 13.30
CA VAL A 23 5.23 -1.30 12.92
C VAL A 23 4.84 -1.06 11.49
N LEU A 24 4.35 0.14 11.24
CA LEU A 24 3.95 0.59 9.91
C LEU A 24 4.73 1.84 9.50
N ILE A 25 5.41 1.77 8.38
CA ILE A 25 6.18 2.86 7.80
C ILE A 25 5.38 3.53 6.68
N LEU A 26 5.11 4.82 6.85
CA LEU A 26 4.30 5.68 5.98
C LEU A 26 5.11 6.87 5.44
N GLY A 27 4.57 7.54 4.42
CA GLY A 27 5.15 8.76 3.83
C GLY A 27 5.23 8.73 2.30
N GLN A 28 5.67 9.84 1.71
CA GLN A 28 5.67 10.02 0.25
C GLN A 28 6.65 9.10 -0.50
N ARG A 29 6.48 8.99 -1.81
CA ARG A 29 7.44 8.31 -2.70
C ARG A 29 8.81 8.98 -2.67
N GLY A 30 9.87 8.17 -2.72
CA GLY A 30 11.24 8.65 -2.58
C GLY A 30 11.60 9.15 -1.18
N GLY A 31 10.70 9.07 -0.19
CA GLY A 31 10.96 9.52 1.18
C GLY A 31 11.90 8.63 2.00
N GLY A 32 12.47 7.57 1.43
CA GLY A 32 13.39 6.64 2.11
C GLY A 32 12.70 5.61 3.01
N LYS A 33 11.42 5.31 2.78
CA LYS A 33 10.66 4.31 3.54
C LYS A 33 11.28 2.90 3.44
N THR A 34 11.57 2.44 2.22
CA THR A 34 12.18 1.13 1.98
C THR A 34 13.56 1.01 2.61
N ALA A 35 14.40 2.05 2.48
CA ALA A 35 15.70 2.09 3.15
C ALA A 35 15.55 2.01 4.68
N LEU A 36 14.57 2.71 5.27
CA LEU A 36 14.27 2.60 6.70
C LEU A 36 13.76 1.20 7.08
N GLY A 37 12.90 0.58 6.27
CA GLY A 37 12.43 -0.78 6.50
C GLY A 37 13.59 -1.79 6.51
N HIS A 38 14.53 -1.66 5.57
CA HIS A 38 15.76 -2.45 5.54
C HIS A 38 16.70 -2.16 6.72
N LEU A 39 16.73 -0.93 7.24
CA LEU A 39 17.57 -0.58 8.38
C LEU A 39 17.01 -1.22 9.65
N LEU A 40 15.70 -1.11 9.85
CA LEU A 40 15.04 -1.79 10.95
C LEU A 40 15.18 -3.30 10.83
N LEU A 41 15.08 -3.85 9.61
CA LEU A 41 15.35 -5.26 9.37
C LEU A 41 16.78 -5.63 9.82
N GLU A 42 17.79 -4.86 9.41
CA GLU A 42 19.19 -5.10 9.80
C GLU A 42 19.39 -5.01 11.32
N LEU A 43 18.90 -3.94 11.94
CA LEU A 43 18.99 -3.75 13.39
C LEU A 43 18.35 -4.95 14.09
N PHE A 44 17.07 -5.23 13.85
CA PHE A 44 16.36 -6.32 14.53
C PHE A 44 16.72 -7.73 14.00
N SER A 45 17.74 -7.85 13.14
CA SER A 45 18.24 -9.14 12.66
C SER A 45 19.41 -9.69 13.49
N ASP A 46 19.93 -10.86 13.10
CA ASP A 46 21.21 -11.41 13.56
C ASP A 46 22.38 -10.43 13.38
N GLN A 47 22.31 -9.49 12.43
CA GLN A 47 23.33 -8.44 12.28
C GLN A 47 23.34 -7.48 13.49
N GLY A 48 22.18 -7.13 14.02
CA GLY A 48 22.07 -6.47 15.33
C GLY A 48 21.95 -7.43 16.51
N ARG A 49 22.27 -8.72 16.30
CA ARG A 49 22.31 -9.80 17.31
C ARG A 49 20.95 -10.12 17.92
N ARG A 50 19.92 -10.19 17.08
CA ARG A 50 18.53 -10.41 17.47
C ARG A 50 17.96 -11.69 16.85
N LYS A 51 17.31 -11.57 15.69
CA LYS A 51 16.49 -12.64 15.10
C LYS A 51 16.88 -12.91 13.63
N PRO A 52 16.57 -14.08 13.05
CA PRO A 52 16.74 -14.30 11.62
C PRO A 52 15.87 -13.35 10.79
N ALA A 53 16.40 -12.85 9.68
CA ALA A 53 15.76 -11.83 8.85
C ALA A 53 15.08 -12.40 7.61
N TYR A 54 13.88 -11.93 7.34
CA TYR A 54 13.12 -12.29 6.14
C TYR A 54 12.54 -11.06 5.43
N ILE A 55 12.44 -11.15 4.11
CA ILE A 55 11.75 -10.14 3.28
C ILE A 55 10.66 -10.81 2.45
N ILE A 56 9.46 -10.24 2.49
CA ILE A 56 8.38 -10.55 1.56
C ILE A 56 8.23 -9.36 0.63
N GLY A 57 8.18 -9.60 -0.68
CA GLY A 57 8.08 -8.52 -1.66
C GLY A 57 9.37 -8.10 -2.34
N PHE A 58 10.36 -8.98 -2.42
CA PHE A 58 11.58 -8.78 -3.22
C PHE A 58 11.52 -9.56 -4.56
N PRO A 59 12.03 -9.02 -5.71
CA PRO A 59 11.89 -9.69 -6.99
C PRO A 59 12.69 -10.98 -7.02
N MET A 60 12.07 -12.08 -7.46
CA MET A 60 12.69 -13.41 -7.45
C MET A 60 14.02 -13.44 -8.23
N HIS A 61 14.06 -12.81 -9.40
CA HIS A 61 15.24 -12.76 -10.26
C HIS A 61 16.38 -11.86 -9.72
N LYS A 62 16.11 -11.02 -8.70
CA LYS A 62 17.09 -10.13 -8.06
C LYS A 62 17.52 -10.54 -6.66
N ARG A 63 17.02 -11.66 -6.13
CA ARG A 63 17.35 -12.13 -4.77
C ARG A 63 18.84 -12.24 -4.49
N HIS A 64 19.67 -12.46 -5.52
CA HIS A 64 21.13 -12.46 -5.44
C HIS A 64 21.74 -11.12 -4.99
N LEU A 65 20.98 -10.02 -5.04
CA LEU A 65 21.39 -8.71 -4.51
C LEU A 65 21.24 -8.60 -2.99
N LEU A 66 20.43 -9.48 -2.38
CA LEU A 66 20.29 -9.51 -0.92
C LEU A 66 21.50 -10.22 -0.31
N PRO A 67 21.98 -9.77 0.86
CA PRO A 67 23.01 -10.49 1.60
C PRO A 67 22.46 -11.83 2.12
N ASP A 68 23.35 -12.82 2.30
CA ASP A 68 23.00 -14.20 2.66
C ASP A 68 22.23 -14.34 3.99
N TRP A 69 22.31 -13.35 4.87
CA TRP A 69 21.59 -13.33 6.14
C TRP A 69 20.12 -12.92 6.02
N ILE A 70 19.68 -12.45 4.85
CA ILE A 70 18.27 -12.15 4.56
C ILE A 70 17.67 -13.27 3.72
N THR A 71 16.66 -13.94 4.24
CA THR A 71 15.94 -14.97 3.50
C THR A 71 14.69 -14.38 2.82
N PRO A 72 14.64 -14.27 1.48
CA PRO A 72 13.44 -13.83 0.79
C PRO A 72 12.35 -14.90 0.82
N LEU A 73 11.10 -14.47 1.03
CA LEU A 73 9.91 -15.32 1.08
C LEU A 73 8.95 -14.98 -0.06
N ASP A 74 8.40 -16.01 -0.69
CA ASP A 74 7.42 -15.90 -1.79
C ASP A 74 5.98 -15.70 -1.29
N GLU A 75 5.70 -16.19 -0.09
CA GLU A 75 4.37 -16.17 0.51
C GLU A 75 4.38 -15.37 1.82
N LEU A 76 3.19 -14.87 2.21
CA LEU A 76 2.94 -14.31 3.54
C LEU A 76 3.07 -15.42 4.61
N TYR A 77 4.32 -15.77 4.94
CA TYR A 77 4.72 -16.73 5.95
C TYR A 77 5.59 -16.00 6.98
N PHE A 78 5.33 -16.26 8.25
CA PHE A 78 6.03 -15.64 9.37
C PHE A 78 6.72 -16.76 10.18
N PRO A 79 8.02 -16.99 9.96
CA PRO A 79 8.81 -17.95 10.73
C PRO A 79 8.85 -17.55 12.20
N ASP A 80 8.86 -18.51 13.10
CA ASP A 80 8.88 -18.24 14.54
C ASP A 80 10.22 -17.58 14.94
N ASN A 81 10.17 -16.68 15.92
CA ASN A 81 11.31 -15.94 16.45
C ASN A 81 12.13 -15.21 15.35
N SER A 82 11.45 -14.50 14.46
CA SER A 82 12.07 -13.82 13.31
C SER A 82 11.76 -12.32 13.25
N VAL A 83 12.47 -11.59 12.39
CA VAL A 83 12.07 -10.26 11.91
C VAL A 83 11.71 -10.34 10.42
N VAL A 84 10.56 -9.78 10.05
CA VAL A 84 10.01 -9.85 8.69
C VAL A 84 9.68 -8.45 8.19
N LEU A 85 10.33 -8.06 7.09
CA LEU A 85 9.96 -6.86 6.33
C LEU A 85 8.98 -7.23 5.22
N LEU A 86 7.80 -6.62 5.26
CA LEU A 86 6.76 -6.75 4.26
C LEU A 86 6.73 -5.48 3.40
N HIS A 87 7.29 -5.58 2.20
CA HIS A 87 7.29 -4.49 1.23
C HIS A 87 5.97 -4.44 0.45
N GLU A 88 5.35 -3.25 0.43
CA GLU A 88 4.06 -2.98 -0.22
C GLU A 88 2.99 -3.99 0.20
N ALA A 89 2.76 -4.05 1.51
CA ALA A 89 1.90 -5.03 2.17
C ALA A 89 0.50 -5.17 1.57
N HIS A 90 -0.06 -4.09 1.03
CA HIS A 90 -1.38 -4.10 0.39
C HIS A 90 -1.50 -5.16 -0.72
N PHE A 91 -0.42 -5.44 -1.48
CA PHE A 91 -0.44 -6.51 -2.48
C PHE A 91 -0.60 -7.91 -1.88
N TYR A 92 -0.04 -8.14 -0.70
CA TYR A 92 -0.03 -9.45 -0.05
C TYR A 92 -1.23 -9.69 0.86
N LEU A 93 -1.77 -8.62 1.42
CA LEU A 93 -2.93 -8.64 2.30
C LEU A 93 -4.24 -8.83 1.52
N HIS A 94 -4.30 -8.50 0.22
CA HIS A 94 -5.47 -8.74 -0.63
C HIS A 94 -5.36 -10.00 -1.53
N ALA A 95 -4.16 -10.55 -1.74
CA ALA A 95 -3.95 -11.70 -2.65
C ALA A 95 -4.50 -13.05 -2.14
N ARG A 96 -4.98 -13.14 -0.88
CA ARG A 96 -5.55 -14.36 -0.31
C ARG A 96 -6.96 -14.16 0.25
N ARG A 97 -7.98 -14.09 -0.60
CA ARG A 97 -9.02 -15.14 -0.77
C ARG A 97 -10.34 -14.63 -1.35
N SER A 98 -10.94 -15.51 -2.14
CA SER A 98 -12.37 -15.60 -2.46
C SER A 98 -13.25 -15.52 -1.22
N MET A 99 -14.31 -14.73 -1.32
CA MET A 99 -15.54 -14.71 -0.51
C MET A 99 -15.38 -14.42 1.00
N ALA A 100 -16.01 -13.31 1.41
CA ALA A 100 -16.42 -12.98 2.77
C ALA A 100 -15.28 -12.86 3.80
N ASP A 101 -14.43 -11.85 3.62
CA ASP A 101 -13.88 -10.98 4.68
C ASP A 101 -12.80 -10.12 4.05
N GLN A 102 -13.14 -8.86 3.73
CA GLN A 102 -12.27 -7.92 3.02
C GLN A 102 -11.01 -7.49 3.80
N ASN A 103 -10.81 -8.02 5.01
CA ASN A 103 -9.70 -7.66 5.87
C ASN A 103 -8.82 -8.88 6.17
N VAL A 104 -7.63 -8.96 5.59
CA VAL A 104 -6.50 -9.47 6.38
C VAL A 104 -6.20 -8.36 7.40
N GLU A 105 -6.96 -8.40 8.50
CA GLU A 105 -6.83 -7.50 9.64
C GLU A 105 -5.37 -7.51 10.09
N ILE A 106 -4.79 -6.33 10.31
CA ILE A 106 -3.52 -6.22 11.03
C ILE A 106 -3.58 -6.96 12.36
N ASP A 107 -4.76 -7.13 12.94
CA ASP A 107 -5.08 -7.99 14.07
C ASP A 107 -4.51 -9.41 13.88
N LYS A 108 -4.52 -9.95 12.65
CA LYS A 108 -3.84 -11.22 12.31
C LYS A 108 -2.32 -11.09 12.37
N LEU A 109 -1.74 -10.00 11.87
CA LEU A 109 -0.30 -9.75 11.99
C LEU A 109 0.12 -9.57 13.45
N ILE A 110 -0.67 -8.86 14.27
CA ILE A 110 -0.43 -8.66 15.69
C ILE A 110 -0.54 -9.97 16.45
N THR A 111 -1.58 -10.76 16.16
CA THR A 111 -1.73 -12.10 16.72
C THR A 111 -0.55 -12.99 16.37
N VAL A 112 -0.12 -12.98 15.10
CA VAL A 112 1.06 -13.70 14.62
C VAL A 112 2.33 -13.22 15.33
N SER A 113 2.55 -11.91 15.40
CA SER A 113 3.70 -11.29 16.05
C SER A 113 3.83 -11.76 17.49
N ARG A 114 2.74 -11.71 18.26
CA ARG A 114 2.76 -12.15 19.66
C ARG A 114 2.91 -13.65 19.83
N HIS A 115 2.18 -14.46 19.06
CA HIS A 115 2.19 -15.92 19.24
C HIS A 115 3.50 -16.56 18.79
N LYS A 116 4.13 -15.98 17.76
CA LYS A 116 5.35 -16.53 17.15
C LYS A 116 6.61 -15.76 17.53
N ASN A 117 6.51 -14.72 18.37
CA ASN A 117 7.60 -13.81 18.70
C ASN A 117 8.26 -13.17 17.46
N VAL A 118 7.42 -12.68 16.53
CA VAL A 118 7.87 -12.12 15.25
C VAL A 118 7.78 -10.62 15.24
N ASP A 119 8.86 -9.95 14.84
CA ASP A 119 8.85 -8.52 14.55
C ASP A 119 8.41 -8.30 13.11
N ILE A 120 7.36 -7.53 12.92
CA ILE A 120 6.76 -7.29 11.61
C ILE A 120 6.93 -5.82 11.25
N ILE A 121 7.71 -5.57 10.21
CA ILE A 121 7.94 -4.24 9.65
C ILE A 121 7.13 -4.14 8.37
N VAL A 122 6.13 -3.27 8.35
CA VAL A 122 5.23 -3.09 7.22
C VAL A 122 5.55 -1.77 6.53
N GLU A 123 5.90 -1.81 5.24
CA GLU A 123 6.02 -0.60 4.43
C GLU A 123 4.84 -0.46 3.48
N THR A 124 4.21 0.70 3.45
CA THR A 124 3.18 1.01 2.44
C THR A 124 3.22 2.47 2.01
N GLN A 125 2.90 2.71 0.74
CA GLN A 125 2.67 4.05 0.20
C GLN A 125 1.24 4.53 0.46
N GLN A 126 0.30 3.63 0.76
CA GLN A 126 -1.13 3.93 0.81
C GLN A 126 -1.72 3.70 2.21
N SER A 127 -1.60 4.71 3.09
CA SER A 127 -2.19 4.66 4.44
C SER A 127 -3.72 4.59 4.45
N PHE A 128 -4.41 5.07 3.41
CA PHE A 128 -5.87 5.14 3.35
C PHE A 128 -6.57 3.78 3.20
N ARG A 129 -5.88 2.76 2.68
CA ARG A 129 -6.41 1.40 2.50
C ARG A 129 -6.30 0.55 3.76
N LEU A 130 -5.65 1.06 4.79
CA LEU A 130 -5.58 0.42 6.08
C LEU A 130 -6.93 0.58 6.81
N ASP A 131 -7.49 -0.53 7.31
CA ASP A 131 -8.69 -0.59 8.15
C ASP A 131 -8.58 0.33 9.40
N ARG A 132 -9.74 0.76 9.91
CA ARG A 132 -9.88 1.64 11.08
C ARG A 132 -9.16 1.10 12.33
N ASN A 133 -9.11 -0.22 12.51
CA ASN A 133 -8.50 -0.83 13.68
C ASN A 133 -6.96 -0.86 13.61
N ILE A 134 -6.38 -0.72 12.41
CA ILE A 134 -4.94 -0.88 12.17
C ILE A 134 -4.10 0.10 12.98
N VAL A 135 -4.52 1.36 13.02
CA VAL A 135 -3.76 2.45 13.66
C VAL A 135 -3.79 2.34 15.17
N ALA A 136 -4.87 1.79 15.72
CA ALA A 136 -5.04 1.65 17.16
C ALA A 136 -4.22 0.49 17.73
N GLU A 137 -3.93 -0.54 16.92
CA GLU A 137 -3.37 -1.79 17.45
C GLU A 137 -1.86 -1.97 17.19
N VAL A 138 -1.31 -1.36 16.14
CA VAL A 138 0.14 -1.38 15.88
C VAL A 138 0.94 -0.77 17.04
N ASP A 139 2.18 -1.22 17.21
CA ASP A 139 3.05 -0.74 18.28
C ASP A 139 3.62 0.65 17.97
N ALA A 140 3.84 0.95 16.69
CA ALA A 140 4.17 2.29 16.22
C ALA A 140 3.79 2.54 14.76
N LEU A 141 3.42 3.79 14.48
CA LEU A 141 3.41 4.40 13.16
C LEU A 141 4.71 5.20 12.97
N ILE A 142 5.43 4.95 11.89
CA ILE A 142 6.67 5.64 11.56
C ILE A 142 6.48 6.41 10.26
N PHE A 143 6.48 7.73 10.34
CA PHE A 143 6.34 8.63 9.21
C PHE A 143 7.71 9.07 8.69
N ARG A 144 7.96 8.72 7.43
CA ARG A 144 8.83 9.50 6.55
C ARG A 144 8.08 10.76 6.11
N VAL A 145 8.80 11.67 5.45
CA VAL A 145 8.25 12.96 4.99
C VAL A 145 6.84 12.77 4.39
N PRO A 146 5.79 13.35 4.99
CA PRO A 146 4.43 13.18 4.50
C PRO A 146 4.20 13.89 3.15
N GLU A 147 3.33 13.31 2.33
CA GLU A 147 2.94 13.90 1.04
C GLU A 147 1.96 15.08 1.25
N LEU A 148 1.94 16.03 0.31
CA LEU A 148 1.15 17.26 0.42
C LEU A 148 -0.35 16.94 0.61
N MET A 149 -0.86 16.01 -0.19
CA MET A 149 -2.26 15.61 -0.22
C MET A 149 -2.63 14.47 0.73
N GLN A 150 -1.66 13.92 1.46
CA GLN A 150 -1.85 12.71 2.27
C GLN A 150 -3.01 12.88 3.28
N GLU A 151 -3.09 14.02 3.96
CA GLU A 151 -4.13 14.33 4.95
C GLU A 151 -5.57 14.30 4.40
N LYS A 152 -5.75 14.66 3.12
CA LYS A 152 -7.07 14.80 2.48
C LYS A 152 -7.64 13.45 2.10
N PHE A 153 -6.76 12.48 1.84
CA PHE A 153 -7.12 11.11 1.51
C PHE A 153 -6.98 10.16 2.70
N GLU A 154 -6.33 10.61 3.77
CA GLU A 154 -6.25 9.84 5.00
C GLU A 154 -7.55 9.84 5.78
N ARG A 155 -7.76 8.69 6.41
CA ARG A 155 -8.86 8.47 7.32
C ARG A 155 -8.77 9.45 8.50
N PRO A 156 -9.91 9.92 9.05
CA PRO A 156 -9.92 10.85 10.18
C PRO A 156 -9.03 10.42 11.34
N GLU A 157 -8.95 9.12 11.63
CA GLU A 157 -8.16 8.54 12.72
C GLU A 157 -6.64 8.64 12.51
N VAL A 158 -6.17 8.74 11.26
CA VAL A 158 -4.74 8.91 10.93
C VAL A 158 -4.40 10.39 10.74
N ARG A 159 -5.38 11.18 10.28
CA ARG A 159 -5.19 12.57 9.88
C ARG A 159 -4.48 13.41 10.95
N TRP A 160 -4.89 13.30 12.20
CA TRP A 160 -4.28 14.07 13.28
C TRP A 160 -2.83 13.64 13.57
N ILE A 161 -2.49 12.36 13.41
CA ILE A 161 -1.11 11.86 13.55
C ILE A 161 -0.26 12.36 12.37
N THR A 162 -0.84 12.37 11.18
CA THR A 162 -0.17 12.93 10.00
C THR A 162 0.04 14.43 10.10
N GLU A 163 -0.90 15.17 10.70
CA GLU A 163 -0.74 16.59 11.01
C GLU A 163 0.44 16.80 11.98
N MET A 164 0.56 15.98 13.05
CA MET A 164 1.72 16.01 13.95
C MET A 164 3.03 15.72 13.20
N ALA A 165 3.03 14.71 12.32
CA ALA A 165 4.19 14.39 11.50
C ALA A 165 4.56 15.56 10.59
N LYS A 166 3.58 16.15 9.88
CA LYS A 166 3.79 17.33 9.02
C LYS A 166 4.40 18.49 9.79
N GLU A 167 3.88 18.78 10.98
CA GLU A 167 4.42 19.82 11.85
C GLU A 167 5.89 19.55 12.19
N ALA A 168 6.20 18.32 12.60
CA ALA A 168 7.56 17.91 12.94
C ALA A 168 8.51 17.97 11.72
N PHE A 169 7.99 17.82 10.50
CA PHE A 169 8.77 17.90 9.26
C PHE A 169 8.90 19.32 8.69
N LYS A 170 8.17 20.33 9.18
CA LYS A 170 8.26 21.72 8.68
C LYS A 170 9.69 22.26 8.57
N PRO A 171 10.62 22.04 9.52
CA PRO A 171 12.00 22.53 9.38
C PRO A 171 12.75 21.99 8.15
N TYR A 172 12.28 20.86 7.62
CA TYR A 172 12.87 20.14 6.49
C TYR A 172 12.12 20.35 5.17
N VAL A 173 11.12 21.23 5.15
CA VAL A 173 10.29 21.53 3.97
C VAL A 173 10.33 23.03 3.71
N GLU A 174 10.57 23.40 2.46
CA GLU A 174 10.53 24.77 1.98
C GLU A 174 9.32 24.92 1.05
N GLU A 175 8.51 25.94 1.29
CA GLU A 175 7.32 26.25 0.49
C GLU A 175 7.48 27.64 -0.13
N TYR A 176 7.21 27.71 -1.43
CA TYR A 176 7.36 28.91 -2.23
C TYR A 176 6.04 29.21 -2.94
N MET A 177 5.64 30.47 -2.97
CA MET A 177 4.57 30.93 -3.85
C MET A 177 5.14 31.15 -5.24
N VAL A 178 4.54 30.54 -6.25
CA VAL A 178 4.91 30.70 -7.66
C VAL A 178 4.15 31.91 -8.19
N VAL A 179 4.87 32.94 -8.60
CA VAL A 179 4.30 34.19 -9.12
C VAL A 179 4.63 34.33 -10.60
N GLN A 180 3.62 34.63 -11.41
CA GLN A 180 3.74 34.97 -12.82
C GLN A 180 2.95 36.25 -13.08
N ASP A 181 3.58 37.24 -13.71
CA ASP A 181 2.98 38.55 -14.02
C ASP A 181 2.38 39.29 -12.80
N GLY A 182 2.96 39.06 -11.61
CA GLY A 182 2.49 39.64 -10.36
C GLY A 182 1.32 38.88 -9.70
N GLU A 183 0.83 37.83 -10.34
CA GLU A 183 -0.22 36.97 -9.80
C GLU A 183 0.35 35.65 -9.28
N VAL A 184 -0.18 35.19 -8.14
CA VAL A 184 0.14 33.85 -7.63
C VAL A 184 -0.54 32.82 -8.53
N VAL A 185 0.28 32.06 -9.26
CA VAL A 185 -0.19 30.99 -10.14
C VAL A 185 -0.04 29.60 -9.53
N GLY A 186 0.63 29.48 -8.38
CA GLY A 186 0.72 28.20 -7.67
C GLY A 186 1.63 28.22 -6.45
N SER A 187 1.93 27.03 -5.96
CA SER A 187 2.86 26.79 -4.86
C SER A 187 3.86 25.70 -5.23
N PHE A 188 5.13 25.91 -4.93
CA PHE A 188 6.20 24.94 -5.12
C PHE A 188 6.72 24.49 -3.76
N ARG A 189 6.79 23.17 -3.56
CA ARG A 189 7.32 22.56 -2.33
C ARG A 189 8.65 21.88 -2.64
N ARG A 190 9.68 22.20 -1.86
CA ARG A 190 10.98 21.55 -1.90
C ARG A 190 11.26 20.86 -0.57
N ILE A 191 11.63 19.59 -0.63
CA ILE A 191 12.05 18.83 0.56
C ILE A 191 13.57 18.91 0.66
N LYS A 192 14.07 19.28 1.83
CA LYS A 192 15.51 19.37 2.08
C LYS A 192 16.13 17.96 2.15
N PRO A 193 17.36 17.74 1.67
CA PRO A 193 18.01 16.41 1.70
C PRO A 193 18.06 15.79 3.10
N GLU A 194 18.21 16.61 4.14
CA GLU A 194 18.26 16.19 5.55
C GLU A 194 16.96 15.50 5.99
N ALA A 195 15.83 15.81 5.36
CA ALA A 195 14.56 15.15 5.63
C ALA A 195 14.63 13.63 5.41
N LEU A 196 15.52 13.17 4.51
CA LEU A 196 15.76 11.75 4.25
C LEU A 196 16.51 11.04 5.40
N LYS A 197 16.98 11.76 6.39
CA LYS A 197 17.60 11.18 7.59
C LYS A 197 16.68 11.23 8.81
N LYS A 198 15.42 11.63 8.63
CA LYS A 198 14.48 11.91 9.72
C LYS A 198 13.22 11.05 9.60
N ALA A 199 12.69 10.63 10.74
CA ALA A 199 11.41 9.94 10.83
C ALA A 199 10.66 10.44 12.05
N PHE A 200 9.38 10.74 11.88
CA PHE A 200 8.49 11.00 13.00
C PHE A 200 7.85 9.68 13.44
N ILE A 201 7.80 9.42 14.73
CA ILE A 201 7.25 8.20 15.29
C ILE A 201 6.07 8.58 16.18
N TYR A 202 4.98 7.84 16.00
CA TYR A 202 3.85 7.81 16.92
C TYR A 202 3.68 6.37 17.39
N GLY A 203 4.19 6.06 18.58
CA GLY A 203 4.14 4.72 19.16
C GLY A 203 3.91 4.74 20.66
N LYS A 204 3.72 3.54 21.24
CA LYS A 204 3.37 3.38 22.66
C LYS A 204 4.43 3.94 23.61
N ASN A 205 5.69 3.84 23.22
CA ASN A 205 6.84 4.26 24.05
C ASN A 205 7.46 5.59 23.62
N TYR A 206 7.08 6.12 22.46
CA TYR A 206 7.73 7.30 21.90
C TYR A 206 6.81 8.03 20.95
N VAL A 207 6.70 9.35 21.13
CA VAL A 207 6.01 10.25 20.22
C VAL A 207 6.92 11.44 19.92
N GLY A 208 7.31 11.60 18.66
CA GLY A 208 8.20 12.68 18.25
C GLY A 208 9.09 12.34 17.05
N MET A 209 9.96 13.27 16.68
CA MET A 209 10.99 13.04 15.67
C MET A 209 12.07 12.12 16.26
N TYR A 210 12.53 11.10 15.54
CA TYR A 210 13.67 10.30 15.98
C TYR A 210 14.88 11.22 16.24
N PRO A 211 15.53 11.12 17.41
CA PRO A 211 16.51 12.12 17.81
C PRO A 211 17.81 12.05 17.00
N HIS A 212 18.10 10.91 16.39
CA HIS A 212 19.33 10.69 15.62
C HIS A 212 19.11 10.81 14.12
N ASP A 213 20.19 11.04 13.37
CA ASP A 213 20.16 10.88 11.92
C ASP A 213 20.07 9.39 11.57
N ILE A 214 19.12 9.05 10.71
CA ILE A 214 18.88 7.69 10.24
C ILE A 214 19.88 7.39 9.11
N PRO A 215 20.82 6.44 9.31
CA PRO A 215 21.74 6.01 8.26
C PRO A 215 21.03 5.12 7.25
N LEU A 216 21.72 4.82 6.15
CA LEU A 216 21.32 3.71 5.28
C LEU A 216 21.71 2.37 5.93
N PRO A 217 20.98 1.28 5.64
CA PRO A 217 21.43 -0.07 5.97
C PRO A 217 22.82 -0.34 5.38
N SER A 218 23.64 -1.14 6.05
CA SER A 218 25.04 -1.37 5.67
C SER A 218 25.21 -1.97 4.27
N TYR A 219 24.22 -2.74 3.82
CA TYR A 219 24.19 -3.41 2.52
C TYR A 219 23.36 -2.66 1.47
N TRP A 220 22.83 -1.48 1.80
CA TRP A 220 21.96 -0.75 0.89
C TRP A 220 22.70 -0.29 -0.35
N SER A 221 22.15 -0.61 -1.53
CA SER A 221 22.70 -0.21 -2.82
C SER A 221 21.62 0.39 -3.71
N GLU A 222 22.05 1.13 -4.73
CA GLU A 222 21.14 1.64 -5.77
C GLU A 222 20.45 0.49 -6.53
N GLU A 223 21.11 -0.66 -6.67
CA GLU A 223 20.54 -1.85 -7.30
C GLU A 223 19.40 -2.45 -6.47
N ILE A 224 19.56 -2.53 -5.14
CA ILE A 224 18.50 -2.96 -4.21
C ILE A 224 17.34 -1.97 -4.26
N SER A 225 17.63 -0.67 -4.24
CA SER A 225 16.61 0.40 -4.36
C SER A 225 15.79 0.24 -5.64
N ARG A 226 16.45 0.04 -6.79
CA ARG A 226 15.79 -0.13 -8.09
C ARG A 226 15.08 -1.46 -8.27
N ALA A 227 15.51 -2.51 -7.56
CA ALA A 227 14.84 -3.82 -7.60
C ALA A 227 13.35 -3.71 -7.27
N TYR A 228 12.98 -2.82 -6.36
CA TYR A 228 11.58 -2.57 -5.99
C TYR A 228 10.75 -1.87 -7.07
N GLY A 229 11.39 -1.17 -8.02
CA GLY A 229 10.70 -0.59 -9.18
C GLY A 229 10.22 -1.65 -10.18
N GLU A 230 11.08 -2.63 -10.49
CA GLU A 230 10.84 -3.67 -11.51
C GLU A 230 9.83 -4.74 -11.07
N LEU A 231 9.74 -5.02 -9.77
CA LEU A 231 8.67 -5.84 -9.19
C LEU A 231 7.26 -5.42 -9.61
N ARG A 232 7.06 -4.13 -9.88
CA ARG A 232 5.77 -3.61 -10.31
C ARG A 232 5.46 -4.04 -11.73
N GLU A 233 6.44 -4.02 -12.62
CA GLU A 233 6.30 -4.41 -14.03
C GLU A 233 6.07 -5.93 -14.15
N ASP A 234 6.89 -6.75 -13.48
CA ASP A 234 6.75 -8.21 -13.43
C ASP A 234 5.36 -8.64 -12.93
N ARG A 235 4.80 -7.92 -11.95
CA ARG A 235 3.47 -8.21 -11.39
C ARG A 235 2.34 -7.84 -12.34
N VAL A 236 2.47 -6.74 -13.08
CA VAL A 236 1.51 -6.37 -14.14
C VAL A 236 1.51 -7.45 -15.22
N GLU A 237 2.69 -7.89 -15.66
CA GLU A 237 2.81 -8.94 -16.68
C GLU A 237 2.27 -10.29 -16.18
N LYS A 238 2.60 -10.69 -14.95
CA LYS A 238 2.07 -11.92 -14.35
C LYS A 238 0.56 -11.89 -14.22
N ALA A 239 -0.02 -10.83 -13.65
CA ALA A 239 -1.47 -10.72 -13.49
C ALA A 239 -2.20 -10.67 -14.85
N ALA A 240 -1.62 -10.00 -15.85
CA ALA A 240 -2.14 -10.00 -17.21
C ALA A 240 -2.04 -11.38 -17.89
N SER A 241 -1.04 -12.19 -17.54
CA SER A 241 -0.91 -13.57 -18.06
C SER A 241 -1.91 -14.54 -17.43
N GLU A 242 -2.33 -14.29 -16.17
CA GLU A 242 -3.24 -15.16 -15.42
C GLU A 242 -4.72 -14.89 -15.72
N ASP A 243 -5.11 -13.63 -16.00
CA ASP A 243 -6.49 -13.29 -16.42
C ASP A 243 -6.50 -12.34 -17.64
N PRO A 244 -7.03 -12.80 -18.80
CA PRO A 244 -7.21 -11.96 -19.98
C PRO A 244 -8.04 -10.70 -19.74
N LEU A 245 -8.94 -10.71 -18.75
CA LEU A 245 -9.72 -9.53 -18.36
C LEU A 245 -8.82 -8.47 -17.71
N VAL A 246 -7.91 -8.87 -16.81
CA VAL A 246 -6.92 -7.97 -16.23
C VAL A 246 -6.05 -7.35 -17.31
N ALA A 247 -5.55 -8.18 -18.25
CA ALA A 247 -4.76 -7.69 -19.38
C ALA A 247 -5.50 -6.64 -20.23
N LEU A 248 -6.79 -6.86 -20.47
CA LEU A 248 -7.62 -5.92 -21.22
C LEU A 248 -7.75 -4.57 -20.50
N ILE A 249 -8.03 -4.60 -19.20
CA ILE A 249 -8.24 -3.40 -18.40
C ILE A 249 -6.93 -2.60 -18.27
N VAL A 250 -5.80 -3.27 -18.00
CA VAL A 250 -4.47 -2.62 -17.94
C VAL A 250 -4.11 -1.94 -19.27
N LYS A 251 -4.45 -2.58 -20.39
CA LYS A 251 -4.16 -2.06 -21.73
C LYS A 251 -5.04 -0.86 -22.11
N ASP A 252 -6.28 -0.82 -21.61
CA ASP A 252 -7.27 0.18 -21.99
C ASP A 252 -8.23 0.49 -20.82
N GLU A 253 -7.95 1.59 -20.12
CA GLU A 253 -8.65 2.03 -18.92
C GLU A 253 -10.16 2.27 -19.13
N ARG A 254 -10.63 2.40 -20.38
CA ARG A 254 -12.07 2.52 -20.67
C ARG A 254 -12.86 1.30 -20.19
N TYR A 255 -12.29 0.10 -20.30
CA TYR A 255 -12.95 -1.11 -19.81
C TYR A 255 -13.07 -1.13 -18.29
N LYS A 256 -12.13 -0.49 -17.57
CA LYS A 256 -12.24 -0.28 -16.12
C LYS A 256 -13.51 0.50 -15.77
N LYS A 257 -13.69 1.65 -16.43
CA LYS A 257 -14.81 2.57 -16.21
C LYS A 257 -16.15 1.92 -16.55
N ILE A 258 -16.22 1.22 -17.67
CA ILE A 258 -17.42 0.47 -18.11
C ILE A 258 -17.81 -0.58 -17.06
N LEU A 259 -16.86 -1.41 -16.62
CA LEU A 259 -17.13 -2.50 -15.69
C LEU A 259 -17.47 -2.00 -14.28
N GLN A 260 -16.81 -0.94 -13.80
CA GLN A 260 -17.17 -0.28 -12.53
C GLN A 260 -18.61 0.26 -12.60
N LYS A 261 -18.98 0.91 -13.70
CA LYS A 261 -20.33 1.47 -13.87
C LYS A 261 -21.38 0.37 -14.02
N ALA A 262 -21.08 -0.71 -14.73
CA ALA A 262 -21.96 -1.87 -14.86
C ALA A 262 -22.27 -2.51 -13.50
N LEU A 263 -21.25 -2.72 -12.66
CA LEU A 263 -21.43 -3.24 -11.28
C LEU A 263 -22.28 -2.30 -10.42
N GLU A 264 -22.11 -0.98 -10.56
CA GLU A 264 -22.92 0.02 -9.84
C GLU A 264 -24.39 -0.05 -10.26
N VAL A 265 -24.66 -0.13 -11.58
CA VAL A 265 -26.01 -0.21 -12.13
C VAL A 265 -26.70 -1.51 -11.69
N GLU A 266 -26.02 -2.66 -11.77
CA GLU A 266 -26.58 -3.95 -11.31
C GLU A 266 -26.93 -3.94 -9.81
N LYS A 267 -26.09 -3.33 -8.98
CA LYS A 267 -26.38 -3.17 -7.55
C LYS A 267 -27.64 -2.32 -7.32
N GLN A 268 -27.78 -1.21 -8.03
CA GLN A 268 -28.98 -0.36 -7.93
C GLN A 268 -30.26 -1.07 -8.40
N LEU A 269 -30.15 -1.95 -9.40
CA LEU A 269 -31.26 -2.78 -9.88
C LEU A 269 -31.64 -3.83 -8.83
N GLU A 270 -30.66 -4.47 -8.21
CA GLU A 270 -30.87 -5.45 -7.13
C GLU A 270 -31.57 -4.81 -5.92
N GLU A 271 -31.12 -3.63 -5.47
CA GLU A 271 -31.72 -2.87 -4.36
C GLU A 271 -33.19 -2.48 -4.64
N LYS A 272 -33.56 -2.31 -5.91
CA LYS A 272 -34.93 -2.00 -6.36
C LYS A 272 -35.79 -3.26 -6.58
N GLY A 273 -35.23 -4.45 -6.40
CA GLY A 273 -35.89 -5.72 -6.70
C GLY A 273 -36.05 -5.98 -8.20
N TRP A 274 -35.26 -5.31 -9.04
CA TRP A 274 -35.26 -5.41 -10.50
C TRP A 274 -34.01 -6.12 -11.01
N SER A 275 -33.47 -7.06 -10.25
CA SER A 275 -32.24 -7.78 -10.61
C SER A 275 -32.30 -8.31 -12.04
N ASP A 276 -33.46 -8.80 -12.49
CA ASP A 276 -33.66 -9.42 -13.81
C ASP A 276 -33.68 -8.45 -14.99
N PHE A 277 -33.78 -7.15 -14.73
CA PHE A 277 -33.69 -6.09 -15.74
C PHE A 277 -32.24 -5.63 -15.80
N GLY A 278 -31.44 -6.25 -16.67
CA GLY A 278 -30.06 -5.82 -16.94
C GLY A 278 -29.97 -4.41 -17.53
N TRP A 279 -28.79 -4.02 -18.00
CA TRP A 279 -28.46 -2.63 -18.37
C TRP A 279 -28.12 -2.46 -19.86
N GLU A 280 -28.27 -1.26 -20.38
CA GLU A 280 -27.94 -0.88 -21.76
C GLU A 280 -26.55 -0.26 -21.87
N ALA A 281 -26.01 -0.26 -23.10
CA ALA A 281 -24.66 0.23 -23.39
C ALA A 281 -24.40 1.67 -22.92
N TYR A 282 -25.38 2.56 -23.11
CA TYR A 282 -25.23 3.97 -22.76
C TYR A 282 -25.21 4.21 -21.25
N GLU A 283 -25.84 3.34 -20.45
CA GLU A 283 -25.92 3.46 -18.99
C GLU A 283 -24.56 3.23 -18.32
N VAL A 284 -23.70 2.46 -18.98
CA VAL A 284 -22.34 2.15 -18.55
C VAL A 284 -21.27 2.91 -19.34
N GLY A 285 -21.69 3.80 -20.25
CA GLY A 285 -20.79 4.57 -21.10
C GLY A 285 -20.01 3.74 -22.13
N ALA A 286 -20.53 2.58 -22.52
CA ALA A 286 -19.90 1.68 -23.49
C ALA A 286 -20.46 1.86 -24.91
N ILE A 287 -19.64 1.57 -25.91
CA ILE A 287 -20.07 1.41 -27.30
C ILE A 287 -20.20 -0.07 -27.69
N GLY A 288 -20.95 -0.35 -28.76
CA GLY A 288 -21.25 -1.72 -29.18
C GLY A 288 -20.02 -2.61 -29.42
N SER A 289 -18.92 -2.07 -29.93
CA SER A 289 -17.68 -2.83 -30.14
C SER A 289 -17.01 -3.26 -28.83
N GLU A 290 -17.10 -2.46 -27.77
CA GLU A 290 -16.56 -2.77 -26.43
C GLU A 290 -17.38 -3.89 -25.79
N LEU A 291 -18.72 -3.83 -25.88
CA LEU A 291 -19.60 -4.89 -25.38
C LEU A 291 -19.45 -6.19 -26.15
N VAL A 292 -19.24 -6.14 -27.47
CA VAL A 292 -18.92 -7.33 -28.27
C VAL A 292 -17.62 -7.98 -27.78
N LYS A 293 -16.61 -7.19 -27.43
CA LYS A 293 -15.34 -7.69 -26.91
C LYS A 293 -15.50 -8.32 -25.53
N LEU A 294 -16.17 -7.63 -24.60
CA LEU A 294 -16.47 -8.17 -23.26
C LEU A 294 -17.31 -9.46 -23.33
N ARG A 295 -18.26 -9.52 -24.26
CA ARG A 295 -19.09 -10.72 -24.48
C ARG A 295 -18.27 -11.88 -25.06
N LYS A 296 -17.38 -11.63 -26.03
CA LYS A 296 -16.47 -12.67 -26.54
C LYS A 296 -15.55 -13.25 -25.45
N MET A 297 -15.25 -12.46 -24.42
CA MET A 297 -14.45 -12.88 -23.27
C MET A 297 -15.28 -13.56 -22.17
N GLY A 298 -16.59 -13.72 -22.34
CA GLY A 298 -17.48 -14.30 -21.35
C GLY A 298 -17.63 -13.44 -20.09
N VAL A 299 -17.48 -12.11 -20.22
CA VAL A 299 -17.60 -11.18 -19.09
C VAL A 299 -19.03 -10.67 -18.94
N VAL A 300 -19.69 -10.40 -20.06
CA VAL A 300 -21.08 -9.94 -20.12
C VAL A 300 -21.88 -10.80 -21.08
N ASP A 301 -23.17 -10.97 -20.83
CA ASP A 301 -24.10 -11.61 -21.75
C ASP A 301 -25.32 -10.75 -22.03
N VAL A 302 -26.04 -11.06 -23.11
CA VAL A 302 -27.30 -10.42 -23.49
C VAL A 302 -28.45 -11.20 -22.86
N ILE A 303 -29.12 -10.59 -21.89
CA ILE A 303 -30.27 -11.20 -21.22
C ILE A 303 -31.58 -10.99 -22.00
N THR A 304 -31.71 -9.86 -22.70
CA THR A 304 -32.92 -9.52 -23.45
C THR A 304 -32.55 -8.63 -24.63
N LYS A 305 -33.07 -8.98 -25.80
CA LYS A 305 -32.88 -8.22 -27.03
C LYS A 305 -34.21 -7.97 -27.71
N THR A 306 -34.49 -6.70 -27.98
CA THR A 306 -35.63 -6.24 -28.78
C THR A 306 -35.11 -5.47 -30.00
N ASN A 307 -36.03 -5.03 -30.87
CA ASN A 307 -35.67 -4.20 -32.03
C ASN A 307 -35.13 -2.81 -31.63
N ARG A 308 -35.33 -2.37 -30.38
CA ARG A 308 -34.92 -1.04 -29.90
C ARG A 308 -33.86 -1.08 -28.81
N HIS A 309 -33.86 -2.14 -27.99
CA HIS A 309 -33.06 -2.20 -26.77
C HIS A 309 -32.34 -3.55 -26.67
N THR A 310 -31.08 -3.52 -26.23
CA THR A 310 -30.32 -4.71 -25.87
C THR A 310 -29.82 -4.55 -24.45
N HIS A 311 -30.31 -5.41 -23.56
CA HIS A 311 -29.95 -5.42 -22.16
C HIS A 311 -28.88 -6.48 -21.90
N TYR A 312 -27.88 -6.08 -21.15
CA TYR A 312 -26.70 -6.86 -20.80
C TYR A 312 -26.68 -7.13 -19.30
N ARG A 313 -25.96 -8.19 -18.91
CA ARG A 313 -25.63 -8.48 -17.52
C ARG A 313 -24.21 -9.01 -17.44
N ILE A 314 -23.52 -8.71 -16.35
CA ILE A 314 -22.26 -9.34 -16.00
C ILE A 314 -22.53 -10.82 -15.68
N ILE A 315 -21.78 -11.72 -16.32
CA ILE A 315 -21.95 -13.17 -16.14
C ILE A 315 -21.43 -13.60 -14.78
N ASP A 316 -20.25 -13.10 -14.41
CA ASP A 316 -19.57 -13.38 -13.16
C ASP A 316 -19.14 -12.05 -12.51
N PRO A 317 -20.03 -11.42 -11.71
CA PRO A 317 -19.72 -10.17 -11.03
C PRO A 317 -18.49 -10.28 -10.12
N GLU A 318 -18.24 -11.47 -9.57
CA GLU A 318 -17.13 -11.69 -8.66
C GLU A 318 -15.80 -11.71 -9.39
N ARG A 319 -15.71 -12.38 -10.54
CA ARG A 319 -14.53 -12.30 -11.42
C ARG A 319 -14.25 -10.86 -11.85
N VAL A 320 -15.28 -10.09 -12.21
CA VAL A 320 -15.11 -8.69 -12.62
C VAL A 320 -14.58 -7.83 -11.48
N ARG A 321 -15.15 -7.96 -10.27
CA ARG A 321 -14.64 -7.27 -9.08
C ARG A 321 -13.19 -7.60 -8.80
N LYS A 322 -12.84 -8.89 -8.84
CA LYS A 322 -11.46 -9.35 -8.63
C LYS A 322 -10.50 -8.77 -9.68
N ALA A 323 -10.89 -8.76 -10.95
CA ALA A 323 -10.06 -8.19 -12.02
C ALA A 323 -9.85 -6.68 -11.84
N LEU A 324 -10.91 -5.94 -11.47
CA LEU A 324 -10.81 -4.51 -11.17
C LEU A 324 -9.93 -4.23 -9.94
N GLU A 325 -10.04 -5.04 -8.89
CA GLU A 325 -9.22 -4.94 -7.68
C GLU A 325 -7.73 -5.19 -8.00
N VAL A 326 -7.43 -6.23 -8.77
CA VAL A 326 -6.06 -6.50 -9.24
C VAL A 326 -5.51 -5.30 -10.01
N VAL A 327 -6.27 -4.74 -10.94
CA VAL A 327 -5.82 -3.59 -11.74
C VAL A 327 -5.64 -2.34 -10.88
N GLU A 328 -6.55 -2.07 -9.95
CA GLU A 328 -6.43 -0.95 -9.02
C GLU A 328 -5.19 -1.06 -8.13
N ASN A 329 -4.85 -2.28 -7.69
CA ASN A 329 -3.62 -2.55 -6.97
C ASN A 329 -2.38 -2.27 -7.84
N LEU A 330 -2.44 -2.57 -9.14
CA LEU A 330 -1.34 -2.35 -10.08
C LEU A 330 -1.16 -0.87 -10.49
N GLU A 331 -2.24 -0.12 -10.73
CA GLU A 331 -2.19 1.26 -11.25
C GLU A 331 -1.71 2.28 -10.21
N TRP A 332 -2.02 2.09 -8.93
CA TRP A 332 -1.56 2.99 -7.87
C TRP A 332 -0.08 2.78 -7.48
N GLY A 333 0.57 1.79 -8.08
CA GLY A 333 2.03 1.63 -8.14
C GLY A 333 2.71 2.50 -9.20
N ARG A 334 1.99 3.29 -10.02
CA ARG A 334 2.59 4.23 -10.98
C ARG A 334 2.96 5.55 -10.36
#